data_AF-A0A959LAG9-F1
#
_entry.id   AF-A0A959LAG9-F1
#
_cell.length_a   1.000
_cell.length_b   1.000
_cell.length_c   1.000
_cell.angle_alpha   90.00
_cell.angle_beta   90.00
_cell.angle_gamma   90.00
#
_symmetry.space_group_name_H-M   'P 1'
#
loop_
_entity.id
_entity.type
_entity.pdbx_description
1 polymer ?
#
loop_
_entity_poly.entity_id
_entity_poly.type
_entity_poly.pdbx_seq_one_letter_code
_entity_poly.pdbx_strand_id
1 'polypeptide(L)'
;MIKSDLRSFACLMFFSMFFLIGKLSASYILIPMDAEDQKDHLKAYGVTYWVIEKGVEAYWMLNYKGGSFAFPYHKNFENECKIRGVSYNVIT
;
A
#
# COMPACT_ATOMS: atom_id res chain seq x y z
N MET A 1 -19.87 -12.41 44.88
CA MET A 1 -19.31 -13.43 43.97
C MET A 1 -19.58 -13.10 42.50
N ILE A 2 -20.82 -12.84 42.08
CA ILE A 2 -21.19 -12.60 40.66
C ILE A 2 -20.55 -11.34 40.01
N LYS A 3 -20.31 -10.24 40.76
CA LYS A 3 -19.72 -8.99 40.20
C LYS A 3 -18.23 -9.09 39.85
N SER A 4 -17.47 -9.94 40.53
CA SER A 4 -16.04 -10.16 40.23
C SER A 4 -15.86 -10.99 38.96
N ASP A 5 -16.74 -11.96 38.72
CA ASP A 5 -16.72 -12.80 37.51
C ASP A 5 -17.03 -11.98 36.25
N LEU A 6 -17.96 -11.02 36.35
CA LEU A 6 -18.29 -10.12 35.24
C LEU A 6 -17.11 -9.19 34.86
N ARG A 7 -16.34 -8.73 35.85
CA ARG A 7 -15.13 -7.92 35.62
C ARG A 7 -14.01 -8.74 34.97
N SER A 8 -13.80 -9.98 35.41
CA SER A 8 -12.84 -10.89 34.80
C SER A 8 -13.20 -11.23 33.36
N PHE A 9 -14.49 -11.45 33.07
CA PHE A 9 -14.99 -11.63 31.70
C PHE A 9 -14.76 -10.40 30.82
N ALA A 10 -15.04 -9.21 31.34
CA ALA A 10 -14.79 -7.96 30.61
C ALA A 10 -13.29 -7.77 30.30
N CYS A 11 -12.39 -8.08 31.25
CA CYS A 11 -10.94 -8.04 31.01
C CYS A 11 -10.49 -9.06 29.95
N LEU A 12 -11.05 -10.27 29.95
CA LEU A 12 -10.76 -11.29 28.93
C LEU A 12 -11.25 -10.87 27.54
N MET A 13 -12.44 -10.25 27.44
CA MET A 13 -12.93 -9.70 26.16
C MET A 13 -12.05 -8.56 25.66
N PHE A 14 -11.59 -7.68 26.55
CA PHE A 14 -10.70 -6.58 26.18
C PHE A 14 -9.31 -7.08 25.73
N PHE A 15 -8.78 -8.10 26.40
CA PHE A 15 -7.52 -8.76 26.02
C PHE A 15 -7.62 -9.51 24.69
N SER A 16 -8.75 -10.18 24.45
CA SER A 16 -9.07 -10.82 23.16
C SER A 16 -9.17 -9.80 22.03
N MET A 17 -9.81 -8.66 22.27
CA MET A 17 -9.95 -7.59 21.28
C MET A 17 -8.58 -6.98 20.93
N PHE A 18 -7.67 -6.85 21.90
CA PHE A 18 -6.31 -6.35 21.66
C PHE A 18 -5.49 -7.28 20.73
N PHE A 19 -5.67 -8.60 20.84
CA PHE A 19 -4.96 -9.58 20.01
C PHE A 19 -5.43 -9.60 18.54
N LEU A 20 -6.63 -9.05 18.26
CA LEU A 20 -7.20 -9.00 16.91
C LEU A 20 -6.71 -7.80 16.08
N ILE A 21 -6.09 -6.78 16.69
CA ILE A 21 -5.72 -5.52 16.01
C ILE A 21 -4.41 -5.67 15.21
N GLY A 22 -3.58 -6.67 15.50
CA GLY A 22 -2.21 -6.80 14.99
C GLY A 22 -2.04 -7.17 13.51
N LYS A 23 -3.05 -7.03 12.65
CA LYS A 23 -3.01 -7.48 11.23
C LYS A 23 -3.50 -6.46 10.21
N LEU A 24 -3.46 -5.18 10.52
CA LEU A 24 -3.70 -4.14 9.53
C LEU A 24 -2.37 -3.83 8.82
N SER A 25 -2.17 -4.36 7.61
CA SER A 25 -1.11 -3.87 6.72
C SER A 25 -1.71 -3.06 5.57
N ALA A 26 -0.99 -2.03 5.15
CA ALA A 26 -1.33 -1.20 4.01
C ALA A 26 -0.47 -1.62 2.83
N SER A 27 -1.12 -1.97 1.72
CA SER A 27 -0.41 -2.29 0.49
C SER A 27 -0.04 -1.03 -0.30
N TYR A 28 1.03 -1.13 -1.07
CA TYR A 28 1.53 -0.08 -1.97
C TYR A 28 1.68 -0.65 -3.38
N ILE A 29 1.54 0.23 -4.37
CA ILE A 29 1.95 -0.04 -5.74
C ILE A 29 3.37 0.48 -5.89
N LEU A 30 4.29 -0.41 -6.28
CA LEU A 30 5.67 -0.13 -6.60
C LEU A 30 5.83 -0.15 -8.12
N ILE A 31 6.21 0.98 -8.71
CA ILE A 31 6.56 1.09 -10.12
C ILE A 31 8.10 1.04 -10.22
N PRO A 32 8.68 -0.08 -10.72
CA PRO A 32 10.10 -0.12 -11.01
C PRO A 32 10.45 0.85 -12.13
N MET A 33 11.67 1.40 -12.12
CA MET A 33 12.16 2.35 -13.12
C MET A 33 13.53 1.95 -13.69
N ASP A 34 14.00 0.73 -13.38
CA ASP A 34 15.17 0.16 -14.04
C ASP A 34 14.82 -0.35 -15.45
N ALA A 35 15.87 -0.53 -16.27
CA ALA A 35 15.72 -0.84 -17.68
C ALA A 35 15.15 -2.26 -17.92
N GLU A 36 15.35 -3.15 -16.95
CA GLU A 36 14.95 -4.55 -17.01
C GLU A 36 13.48 -4.76 -16.66
N ASP A 37 12.97 -4.11 -15.60
CA ASP A 37 11.61 -4.38 -15.11
C ASP A 37 10.55 -3.44 -15.70
N GLN A 38 10.90 -2.24 -16.17
CA GLN A 38 9.92 -1.25 -16.65
C GLN A 38 9.74 -1.22 -18.17
N LYS A 39 8.52 -1.54 -18.63
CA LYS A 39 8.16 -1.56 -20.05
C LYS A 39 8.09 -0.18 -20.69
N ASP A 40 7.61 0.83 -19.97
CA ASP A 40 7.42 2.18 -20.50
C ASP A 40 7.62 3.24 -19.40
N HIS A 41 8.80 3.84 -19.39
CA HIS A 41 9.21 4.77 -18.33
C HIS A 41 8.44 6.10 -18.41
N LEU A 42 8.16 6.60 -19.61
CA LEU A 42 7.43 7.85 -19.80
C LEU A 42 5.97 7.71 -19.33
N LYS A 43 5.32 6.58 -19.65
CA LYS A 43 3.99 6.30 -19.11
C LYS A 43 4.01 6.07 -17.60
N ALA A 44 5.06 5.46 -17.06
CA ALA A 44 5.24 5.31 -15.61
C ALA A 44 5.27 6.68 -14.90
N TYR A 45 6.06 7.64 -15.40
CA TYR A 45 6.00 9.03 -14.91
C TYR A 45 4.60 9.64 -15.03
N GLY A 46 3.91 9.40 -16.15
CA GLY A 46 2.54 9.87 -16.35
C GLY A 46 1.54 9.30 -15.33
N VAL A 47 1.67 8.02 -14.97
CA VAL A 47 0.86 7.39 -13.91
C VAL A 47 1.19 8.03 -12.56
N THR A 48 2.47 8.14 -12.21
CA THR A 48 2.89 8.76 -10.94
C THR A 48 2.38 10.20 -10.82
N TYR A 49 2.48 10.98 -11.90
CA TYR A 49 1.96 12.34 -11.95
C TYR A 49 0.43 12.36 -11.74
N TRP A 50 -0.30 11.46 -12.40
CA TRP A 50 -1.75 11.35 -12.24
C TRP A 50 -2.16 10.97 -10.81
N VAL A 51 -1.40 10.12 -10.13
CA VAL A 51 -1.60 9.81 -8.70
C VAL A 51 -1.47 11.07 -7.84
N ILE A 52 -0.41 11.86 -8.07
CA ILE A 52 -0.16 13.12 -7.35
C ILE A 52 -1.30 14.13 -7.64
N GLU A 53 -1.76 14.23 -8.88
CA GLU A 53 -2.89 15.09 -9.28
C GLU A 53 -4.18 14.73 -8.53
N LYS A 54 -4.37 13.44 -8.18
CA LYS A 54 -5.50 12.97 -7.35
C LYS A 54 -5.32 13.25 -5.86
N GLY A 55 -4.27 13.97 -5.47
CA GLY A 55 -3.99 14.32 -4.08
C GLY A 55 -3.41 13.17 -3.27
N VAL A 56 -2.93 12.11 -3.92
CA VAL A 56 -2.27 10.98 -3.26
C VAL A 56 -0.76 11.16 -3.34
N GLU A 57 -0.10 11.01 -2.19
CA GLU A 57 1.36 11.09 -2.11
C GLU A 57 2.02 9.93 -2.86
N ALA A 58 3.07 10.23 -3.63
CA ALA A 58 3.94 9.25 -4.26
C ALA A 58 5.39 9.47 -3.80
N TYR A 59 6.03 8.39 -3.36
CA TYR A 59 7.40 8.37 -2.90
C TYR A 59 8.33 8.09 -4.07
N TRP A 60 9.36 8.91 -4.24
CA TRP A 60 10.42 8.68 -5.22
C TRP A 60 11.65 8.07 -4.52
N MET A 61 12.03 6.86 -4.90
CA MET A 61 13.13 6.12 -4.30
C MET A 61 14.39 6.26 -5.14
N LEU A 62 15.13 7.35 -4.93
CA LEU A 62 16.25 7.82 -5.76
C LEU A 62 17.34 6.76 -6.06
N ASN A 63 17.54 5.79 -5.18
CA ASN A 63 18.59 4.76 -5.31
C ASN A 63 18.04 3.32 -5.26
N TYR A 64 16.77 3.12 -5.59
CA TYR A 64 16.16 1.79 -5.61
C TYR A 64 15.53 1.53 -6.97
N LYS A 65 15.91 0.41 -7.61
CA LYS A 65 15.36 -0.06 -8.89
C LYS A 65 15.18 1.08 -9.91
N GLY A 66 16.28 1.77 -10.23
CA GLY A 66 16.32 2.85 -11.23
C GLY A 66 15.61 4.15 -10.83
N GLY A 67 15.34 4.40 -9.55
CA GLY A 67 14.58 5.59 -9.15
C GLY A 67 13.08 5.32 -9.09
N SER A 68 12.69 4.17 -8.56
CA SER A 68 11.30 3.69 -8.53
C SER A 68 10.33 4.64 -7.83
N PHE A 69 9.04 4.48 -8.14
CA PHE A 69 7.96 5.17 -7.44
C PHE A 69 7.15 4.20 -6.59
N ALA A 70 6.68 4.65 -5.43
CA ALA A 70 5.73 3.91 -4.62
C ALA A 70 4.58 4.83 -4.17
N PHE A 71 3.36 4.31 -4.17
CA PHE A 71 2.18 5.03 -3.66
C PHE A 71 1.17 4.04 -3.09
N PRO A 72 0.26 4.46 -2.19
CA PRO A 72 -0.75 3.59 -1.60
C PRO A 72 -1.54 2.82 -2.65
N TYR A 73 -1.81 1.54 -2.38
CA TYR A 73 -2.60 0.73 -3.28
C TYR A 73 -4.04 1.24 -3.34
N HIS A 74 -4.46 1.64 -4.54
CA HIS A 74 -5.85 1.84 -4.88
C HIS A 74 -6.15 1.14 -6.21
N LYS A 75 -7.35 0.54 -6.30
CA LYS A 75 -7.72 -0.27 -7.47
C LYS A 75 -7.72 0.52 -8.78
N ASN A 76 -8.09 1.80 -8.73
CA ASN A 76 -8.06 2.71 -9.86
C ASN A 76 -6.63 2.92 -10.39
N PHE A 77 -5.64 3.09 -9.51
CA PHE A 77 -4.24 3.25 -9.91
C PHE A 77 -3.66 1.96 -10.49
N GLU A 78 -3.98 0.80 -9.89
CA GLU A 78 -3.60 -0.50 -10.45
C GLU A 78 -4.15 -0.69 -11.87
N ASN A 79 -5.42 -0.34 -12.07
CA ASN A 79 -6.07 -0.44 -13.38
C ASN A 79 -5.43 0.52 -14.39
N GLU A 80 -5.08 1.74 -13.98
CA GLU A 80 -4.40 2.70 -14.86
C GLU A 80 -3.03 2.18 -15.31
N CYS A 81 -2.25 1.57 -14.40
CA CYS A 81 -1.00 0.90 -14.76
C CYS A 81 -1.24 -0.18 -15.84
N LYS A 82 -2.27 -1.02 -15.67
CA LYS A 82 -2.62 -2.07 -16.66
C LYS A 82 -3.01 -1.48 -18.01
N ILE A 83 -3.90 -0.49 -18.02
CA ILE A 83 -4.40 0.16 -19.24
C ILE A 83 -3.26 0.80 -20.01
N ARG A 84 -2.31 1.42 -19.31
CA ARG A 84 -1.15 2.09 -19.92
C ARG A 84 0.01 1.16 -20.22
N GLY A 85 -0.03 -0.10 -19.79
CA GLY A 85 1.04 -1.07 -19.97
C GLY A 85 2.28 -0.79 -19.12
N VAL A 86 2.12 -0.10 -17.98
CA VAL A 86 3.20 0.19 -17.03
C VAL A 86 3.43 -1.02 -16.13
N SER A 87 4.68 -1.46 -15.99
CA SER A 87 5.05 -2.51 -15.04
C SER A 87 4.89 -2.00 -13.61
N TYR A 88 4.33 -2.83 -12.72
CA TYR A 88 4.17 -2.51 -11.30
C TYR A 88 4.12 -3.80 -10.45
N ASN A 89 4.38 -3.65 -9.15
CA ASN A 89 4.23 -4.69 -8.14
C ASN A 89 3.32 -4.18 -7.01
N VAL A 90 2.53 -5.06 -6.40
CA VAL A 90 1.81 -4.74 -5.15
C VAL A 90 2.62 -5.30 -3.99
N ILE A 91 3.05 -4.44 -3.07
CA ILE A 91 3.84 -4.79 -1.88
C ILE A 91 2.98 -4.52 -0.63
N THR A 92 3.19 -5.28 0.46
CA THR A 92 2.39 -5.21 1.71
C THR A 92 3.31 -5.23 2.93
#